data_AF-A0A0P9GEZ7-F1
#
_entry.id   AF-A0A0P9GEZ7-F1
#
_cell.length_a   1.000
_cell.length_b   1.000
_cell.length_c   1.000
_cell.angle_alpha   90.00
_cell.angle_beta   90.00
_cell.angle_gamma   90.00
#
_symmetry.space_group_name_H-M   'P 1'
#
loop_
_entity.id
_entity.type
_entity.pdbx_description
1 polymer ?
#
loop_
_entity_poly.entity_id
_entity_poly.type
_entity_poly.pdbx_seq_one_letter_code
_entity_poly.pdbx_strand_id
1 'polypeptide(L)'
;MTTNYAKVKELCDQLVSDGKPVSVEAILQECEGSTASILAHYQRWRSESQDTRQATADTGSLSDEYMAAFHREIKRFSNAINRDFEVQLERAIEAEKFAILSLQKTEQITGELTEKVQMLEARLEEETSQFKQTIAEVEDNADVEIASLKEHHEKQLQDLTESKNQTIEDMRIANENTIEQLKANNAATVAELKESSERTIAELKQSGEAKVSELTENVASQVQTLEAALEEKDSKIQALLQEKNSTLSQLSQLEQTANTHAAKAEQHNSEVEDLRQAKEAMQAQLKQAEQSIEMMKKQNLELSQHNQDQQTAVKGAKEQIEEMQTQLAEAQKIATSFESEKENLLKQMDFVKNNSTATIQRLTQNSDQNLSKIRLLEEKLVSEQQNAWRYENDNEKLQEQLEFIKQNSATTVERLTRSAEKAMARVRDLEREVDDAKLELEQIRAQNNVVPLQDQA
;
A
#
# COMPACT_ATOMS: atom_id res chain seq x y z
N MET A 1 -79.36 35.75 -147.54
CA MET A 1 -80.48 36.21 -148.39
C MET A 1 -80.90 37.60 -147.92
N THR A 2 -81.24 38.51 -148.81
CA THR A 2 -81.59 39.90 -148.49
C THR A 2 -82.96 40.00 -147.80
N THR A 3 -83.01 40.54 -146.59
CA THR A 3 -84.26 40.91 -145.88
C THR A 3 -85.09 41.89 -146.72
N ASN A 4 -86.36 41.56 -146.96
CA ASN A 4 -87.29 42.35 -147.79
C ASN A 4 -88.42 42.93 -146.90
N TYR A 5 -88.78 44.21 -147.10
CA TYR A 5 -89.80 44.95 -146.32
C TYR A 5 -91.13 44.20 -146.14
N ALA A 6 -91.57 43.48 -147.18
CA ALA A 6 -92.83 42.73 -147.16
C ALA A 6 -92.88 41.70 -146.01
N LYS A 7 -91.75 41.02 -145.73
CA LYS A 7 -91.67 40.00 -144.68
C LYS A 7 -91.69 40.60 -143.27
N VAL A 8 -91.05 41.77 -143.09
CA VAL A 8 -91.09 42.52 -141.82
C VAL A 8 -92.48 43.09 -141.57
N LYS A 9 -93.15 43.59 -142.61
CA LYS A 9 -94.52 44.12 -142.52
C LYS A 9 -95.53 43.03 -142.16
N GLU A 10 -95.49 41.88 -142.82
CA GLU A 10 -96.37 40.73 -142.52
C GLU A 10 -96.23 40.28 -141.06
N LEU A 11 -94.99 40.21 -140.55
CA LEU A 11 -94.72 39.82 -139.17
C LEU A 11 -95.21 40.87 -138.14
N CYS A 12 -95.07 42.16 -138.44
CA CYS A 12 -95.60 43.22 -137.59
C CYS A 12 -97.13 43.25 -137.58
N ASP A 13 -97.76 43.09 -138.76
CA ASP A 13 -99.22 43.03 -138.90
C ASP A 13 -99.78 41.80 -138.15
N GLN A 14 -99.08 40.66 -138.20
CA GLN A 14 -99.45 39.45 -137.46
C GLN A 14 -99.32 39.61 -135.95
N LEU A 15 -98.23 40.23 -135.45
CA LEU A 15 -98.08 40.53 -134.02
C LEU A 15 -99.19 41.48 -133.50
N VAL A 16 -99.61 42.46 -134.30
CA VAL A 16 -100.76 43.31 -133.96
C VAL A 16 -102.07 42.53 -133.95
N SER A 17 -102.31 41.67 -134.95
CA SER A 17 -103.51 40.82 -135.01
C SER A 17 -103.61 39.88 -133.81
N ASP A 18 -102.48 39.38 -133.31
CA ASP A 18 -102.41 38.48 -132.16
C ASP A 18 -102.45 39.21 -130.80
N GLY A 19 -102.57 40.55 -130.79
CA GLY A 19 -102.64 41.35 -129.55
C GLY A 19 -101.33 41.43 -128.76
N LYS A 20 -100.20 41.02 -129.37
CA LYS A 20 -98.88 41.06 -128.74
C LYS A 20 -98.18 42.39 -129.02
N PRO A 21 -97.41 42.95 -128.06
CA PRO A 21 -96.69 44.19 -128.29
C PRO A 21 -95.60 43.98 -129.36
N VAL A 22 -95.69 44.74 -130.47
CA VAL A 22 -94.69 44.70 -131.55
C VAL A 22 -93.39 45.35 -131.09
N SER A 23 -92.48 44.55 -130.52
CA SER A 23 -91.15 44.97 -130.12
C SER A 23 -90.13 44.69 -131.24
N VAL A 24 -89.12 45.57 -131.34
CA VAL A 24 -88.00 45.41 -132.27
C VAL A 24 -87.28 44.08 -132.05
N GLU A 25 -87.24 43.62 -130.80
CA GLU A 25 -86.57 42.40 -130.37
C GLU A 25 -87.27 41.13 -130.89
N ALA A 26 -88.62 41.12 -130.95
CA ALA A 26 -89.38 40.02 -131.53
C ALA A 26 -89.16 39.88 -133.05
N ILE A 27 -89.00 41.00 -133.76
CA ILE A 27 -88.78 41.02 -135.21
C ILE A 27 -87.36 40.56 -135.57
N LEU A 28 -86.37 40.88 -134.72
CA LEU A 28 -84.97 40.46 -134.91
C LEU A 28 -84.74 38.96 -134.66
N GLN A 29 -85.60 38.29 -133.87
CA GLN A 29 -85.52 36.84 -133.65
C GLN A 29 -86.00 36.01 -134.85
N GLU A 30 -86.99 36.51 -135.61
CA GLU A 30 -87.64 35.78 -136.71
C GLU A 30 -87.10 36.14 -138.10
N CYS A 31 -86.45 37.31 -138.25
CA CYS A 31 -85.90 37.78 -139.52
C CYS A 31 -84.37 37.69 -139.58
N GLU A 32 -83.83 36.85 -140.46
CA GLU A 32 -82.39 36.80 -140.75
C GLU A 32 -81.97 37.95 -141.67
N GLY A 33 -81.25 38.95 -141.14
CA GLY A 33 -80.75 40.09 -141.91
C GLY A 33 -79.98 41.11 -141.08
N SER A 34 -79.51 42.18 -141.73
CA SER A 34 -78.85 43.30 -141.05
C SER A 34 -79.85 44.03 -140.13
N THR A 35 -79.49 44.20 -138.85
CA THR A 35 -80.29 44.90 -137.82
C THR A 35 -80.70 46.30 -138.28
N ALA A 36 -79.84 47.01 -139.02
CA ALA A 36 -80.13 48.34 -139.55
C ALA A 36 -81.24 48.32 -140.61
N SER A 37 -81.27 47.29 -141.47
CA SER A 37 -82.31 47.12 -142.48
C SER A 37 -83.66 46.76 -141.85
N ILE A 38 -83.65 45.91 -140.81
CA ILE A 38 -84.85 45.51 -140.07
C ILE A 38 -85.45 46.70 -139.30
N LEU A 39 -84.60 47.51 -138.63
CA LEU A 39 -85.02 48.73 -137.96
C LEU A 39 -85.64 49.75 -138.92
N ALA A 40 -85.05 49.95 -140.11
CA ALA A 40 -85.59 50.85 -141.12
C ALA A 40 -86.98 50.37 -141.63
N HIS A 41 -87.14 49.06 -141.83
CA HIS A 41 -88.42 48.46 -142.20
C HIS A 41 -89.47 48.54 -141.07
N TYR A 42 -89.10 48.30 -139.80
CA TYR A 42 -89.99 48.46 -138.65
C TYR A 42 -90.43 49.91 -138.44
N GLN A 43 -89.51 50.87 -138.55
CA GLN A 43 -89.86 52.30 -138.47
C GLN A 43 -90.83 52.70 -139.57
N ARG A 44 -90.64 52.22 -140.80
CA ARG A 44 -91.57 52.46 -141.91
C ARG A 44 -92.97 51.89 -141.63
N TRP A 45 -93.07 50.66 -141.13
CA TRP A 45 -94.34 50.07 -140.71
C TRP A 45 -95.00 50.82 -139.55
N ARG A 46 -94.21 51.27 -138.56
CA ARG A 46 -94.72 52.03 -137.41
C ARG A 46 -95.31 53.36 -137.87
N SER A 47 -94.66 54.07 -138.79
CA SER A 47 -95.19 55.31 -139.38
C SER A 47 -96.49 55.05 -140.17
N GLU A 48 -96.56 53.99 -140.99
CA GLU A 48 -97.81 53.58 -141.67
C GLU A 48 -98.95 53.28 -140.68
N SER A 49 -98.64 52.64 -139.55
CA SER A 49 -99.61 52.31 -138.49
C SER A 49 -100.07 53.53 -137.69
N GLN A 50 -99.19 54.54 -137.53
CA GLN A 50 -99.50 55.77 -136.82
C GLN A 50 -100.45 56.67 -137.64
N ASP A 51 -100.22 56.76 -138.96
CA ASP A 51 -101.12 57.45 -139.90
C ASP A 51 -102.50 56.77 -139.96
N THR A 52 -102.56 55.43 -139.88
CA THR A 52 -103.83 54.69 -139.86
C THR A 52 -104.60 54.87 -138.54
N ARG A 53 -103.92 55.00 -137.40
CA ARG A 53 -104.56 55.21 -136.08
C ARG A 53 -105.05 56.65 -135.85
N GLN A 54 -104.38 57.64 -136.43
CA GLN A 54 -104.82 59.04 -136.37
C GLN A 54 -106.08 59.32 -137.19
N ALA A 55 -106.38 58.50 -138.21
CA ALA A 55 -107.60 58.58 -139.00
C ALA A 55 -108.86 58.00 -138.28
N THR A 56 -108.70 57.30 -137.15
CA THR A 56 -109.80 56.63 -136.42
C THR A 56 -110.05 57.18 -135.00
N ALA A 57 -109.36 58.25 -134.59
CA ALA A 57 -109.41 58.80 -133.23
C ALA A 57 -110.30 60.06 -133.10
N ASP A 58 -111.31 60.21 -133.96
CA ASP A 58 -112.17 61.40 -133.99
C ASP A 58 -113.64 61.04 -133.77
N THR A 59 -113.96 60.47 -132.60
CA THR A 59 -115.34 60.44 -132.06
C THR A 59 -115.33 60.37 -130.53
N GLY A 60 -115.78 61.43 -129.85
CA GLY A 60 -116.34 61.35 -128.50
C GLY A 60 -115.71 62.29 -127.44
N SER A 61 -116.10 63.56 -127.43
CA SER A 61 -115.89 64.48 -126.31
C SER A 61 -116.79 64.08 -125.12
N LEU A 62 -116.19 63.82 -123.96
CA LEU A 62 -116.87 63.57 -122.68
C LEU A 62 -117.39 64.90 -122.09
N SER A 63 -118.54 64.89 -121.40
CA SER A 63 -119.18 66.11 -120.92
C SER A 63 -118.38 66.83 -119.82
N ASP A 64 -118.43 68.16 -119.81
CA ASP A 64 -117.73 69.01 -118.83
C ASP A 64 -118.12 68.70 -117.37
N GLU A 65 -119.33 68.21 -117.12
CA GLU A 65 -119.82 67.86 -115.79
C GLU A 65 -119.17 66.57 -115.24
N TYR A 66 -118.95 65.58 -116.10
CA TYR A 66 -118.16 64.39 -115.75
C TYR A 66 -116.72 64.77 -115.43
N MET A 67 -116.10 65.64 -116.25
CA MET A 67 -114.74 66.12 -116.00
C MET A 67 -114.66 66.89 -114.68
N ALA A 68 -115.64 67.73 -114.35
CA ALA A 68 -115.67 68.45 -113.07
C ALA A 68 -115.83 67.51 -111.86
N ALA A 69 -116.68 66.49 -111.95
CA ALA A 69 -116.84 65.48 -110.90
C ALA A 69 -115.57 64.63 -110.72
N PHE A 70 -114.95 64.22 -111.82
CA PHE A 70 -113.69 63.48 -111.82
C PHE A 70 -112.55 64.29 -111.19
N HIS A 71 -112.42 65.57 -111.51
CA HIS A 71 -111.43 66.45 -110.86
C HIS A 71 -111.68 66.63 -109.36
N ARG A 72 -112.95 66.72 -108.92
CA ARG A 72 -113.27 66.72 -107.48
C ARG A 72 -112.84 65.44 -106.81
N GLU A 73 -113.06 64.30 -107.46
CA GLU A 73 -112.71 62.99 -106.91
C GLU A 73 -111.19 62.78 -106.89
N ILE A 74 -110.46 63.15 -107.95
CA ILE A 74 -108.98 63.20 -107.95
C ILE A 74 -108.48 64.08 -106.80
N LYS A 75 -109.07 65.26 -106.60
CA LYS A 75 -108.67 66.16 -105.53
C LYS A 75 -108.90 65.56 -104.15
N ARG A 76 -110.01 64.83 -103.96
CA ARG A 76 -110.28 64.08 -102.72
C ARG A 76 -109.27 62.96 -102.50
N PHE A 77 -109.00 62.14 -103.51
CA PHE A 77 -107.98 61.09 -103.43
C PHE A 77 -106.59 61.64 -103.16
N SER A 78 -106.19 62.70 -103.87
CA SER A 78 -104.92 63.39 -103.64
C SER A 78 -104.82 63.92 -102.21
N ASN A 79 -105.88 64.56 -101.70
CA ASN A 79 -105.92 65.02 -100.31
C ASN A 79 -105.87 63.88 -99.30
N ALA A 80 -106.55 62.75 -99.56
CA ALA A 80 -106.54 61.59 -98.68
C ALA A 80 -105.16 60.91 -98.63
N ILE A 81 -104.51 60.76 -99.79
CA ILE A 81 -103.14 60.23 -99.92
C ILE A 81 -102.14 61.17 -99.24
N ASN A 82 -102.23 62.48 -99.47
CA ASN A 82 -101.36 63.46 -98.81
C ASN A 82 -101.52 63.41 -97.28
N ARG A 83 -102.75 63.28 -96.79
CA ARG A 83 -103.03 63.15 -95.35
C ARG A 83 -102.46 61.85 -94.76
N ASP A 84 -102.54 60.73 -95.48
CA ASP A 84 -101.94 59.47 -95.03
C ASP A 84 -100.40 59.57 -94.99
N PHE A 85 -99.79 60.16 -96.02
CA PHE A 85 -98.35 60.43 -96.04
C PHE A 85 -97.93 61.39 -94.91
N GLU A 86 -98.71 62.43 -94.61
CA GLU A 86 -98.46 63.34 -93.49
C GLU A 86 -98.47 62.60 -92.15
N VAL A 87 -99.45 61.73 -91.91
CA VAL A 87 -99.54 60.93 -90.68
C VAL A 87 -98.39 59.92 -90.58
N GLN A 88 -98.01 59.28 -91.69
CA GLN A 88 -96.86 58.37 -91.72
C GLN A 88 -95.55 59.12 -91.43
N LEU A 89 -95.37 60.30 -92.01
CA LEU A 89 -94.21 61.16 -91.77
C LEU A 89 -94.14 61.60 -90.30
N GLU A 90 -95.26 62.01 -89.72
CA GLU A 90 -95.31 62.42 -88.30
C GLU A 90 -94.98 61.25 -87.36
N ARG A 91 -95.54 60.06 -87.60
CA ARG A 91 -95.18 58.84 -86.86
C ARG A 91 -93.71 58.46 -87.00
N ALA A 92 -93.14 58.61 -88.20
CA ALA A 92 -91.72 58.33 -88.44
C ALA A 92 -90.83 59.33 -87.68
N ILE A 93 -91.18 60.62 -87.69
CA ILE A 93 -90.48 61.66 -86.93
C ILE A 93 -90.56 61.39 -85.42
N GLU A 94 -91.72 60.99 -84.90
CA GLU A 94 -91.88 60.64 -83.48
C GLU A 94 -91.04 59.41 -83.10
N ALA A 95 -91.05 58.37 -83.92
CA ALA A 95 -90.23 57.18 -83.72
C ALA A 95 -88.72 57.50 -83.75
N GLU A 96 -88.29 58.36 -84.69
CA GLU A 96 -86.91 58.82 -84.80
C GLU A 96 -86.50 59.65 -83.57
N LYS A 97 -87.35 60.58 -83.10
CA LYS A 97 -87.12 61.34 -81.87
C LYS A 97 -86.94 60.42 -80.67
N PHE A 98 -87.81 59.41 -80.53
CA PHE A 98 -87.69 58.44 -79.44
C PHE A 98 -86.41 57.62 -79.55
N ALA A 99 -86.06 57.16 -80.76
CA ALA A 99 -84.83 56.43 -81.00
C ALA A 99 -83.59 57.26 -80.64
N ILE A 100 -83.53 58.52 -81.06
CA ILE A 100 -82.44 59.45 -80.72
C ILE A 100 -82.33 59.63 -79.20
N LEU A 101 -83.43 59.88 -78.50
CA LEU A 101 -83.42 60.02 -77.04
C LEU A 101 -82.95 58.75 -76.34
N SER A 102 -83.38 57.58 -76.81
CA SER A 102 -82.93 56.30 -76.27
C SER A 102 -81.43 56.08 -76.49
N LEU A 103 -80.93 56.47 -77.67
CA LEU A 103 -79.54 56.32 -78.06
C LEU A 103 -78.64 57.27 -77.25
N GLN A 104 -79.05 58.53 -77.07
CA GLN A 104 -78.39 59.49 -76.18
C GLN A 104 -78.30 58.99 -74.74
N LYS A 105 -79.38 58.39 -74.22
CA LYS A 105 -79.38 57.81 -72.87
C LYS A 105 -78.41 56.62 -72.78
N THR A 106 -78.36 55.77 -73.80
CA THR A 106 -77.39 54.67 -73.83
C THR A 106 -75.97 55.18 -73.94
N GLU A 107 -75.70 56.20 -74.75
CA GLU A 107 -74.37 56.83 -74.89
C GLU A 107 -73.90 57.39 -73.55
N GLN A 108 -74.78 58.09 -72.82
CA GLN A 108 -74.47 58.60 -71.48
C GLN A 108 -74.10 57.46 -70.52
N ILE A 109 -74.93 56.40 -70.45
CA ILE A 109 -74.68 55.25 -69.58
C ILE A 109 -73.36 54.56 -69.96
N THR A 110 -73.08 54.40 -71.25
CA THR A 110 -71.83 53.80 -71.71
C THR A 110 -70.61 54.66 -71.37
N GLY A 111 -70.74 55.99 -71.43
CA GLY A 111 -69.70 56.92 -71.00
C GLY A 111 -69.40 56.79 -69.51
N GLU A 112 -70.43 56.84 -68.67
CA GLU A 112 -70.31 56.68 -67.20
C GLU A 112 -69.72 55.32 -66.81
N LEU A 113 -70.11 54.25 -67.49
CA LEU A 113 -69.54 52.91 -67.27
C LEU A 113 -68.08 52.84 -67.71
N THR A 114 -67.72 53.45 -68.85
CA THR A 114 -66.34 53.48 -69.34
C THR A 114 -65.43 54.22 -68.38
N GLU A 115 -65.87 55.36 -67.84
CA GLU A 115 -65.11 56.12 -66.85
C GLU A 115 -64.93 55.31 -65.55
N LYS A 116 -65.97 54.61 -65.08
CA LYS A 116 -65.87 53.72 -63.92
C LYS A 116 -64.90 52.56 -64.15
N VAL A 117 -64.92 51.95 -65.33
CA VAL A 117 -63.98 50.87 -65.68
C VAL A 117 -62.55 51.40 -65.67
N GLN A 118 -62.28 52.55 -66.29
CA GLN A 118 -60.95 53.17 -66.29
C GLN A 118 -60.46 53.50 -64.88
N MET A 119 -61.33 54.02 -64.00
CA MET A 119 -60.98 54.27 -62.59
C MET A 119 -60.66 52.98 -61.83
N LEU A 120 -61.44 51.91 -62.05
CA LEU A 120 -61.20 50.62 -61.39
C LEU A 120 -59.92 49.95 -61.91
N GLU A 121 -59.64 50.03 -63.20
CA GLU A 121 -58.39 49.55 -63.79
C GLU A 121 -57.17 50.30 -63.24
N ALA A 122 -57.25 51.64 -63.15
CA ALA A 122 -56.19 52.45 -62.57
C ALA A 122 -55.94 52.11 -61.08
N ARG A 123 -57.02 51.94 -60.31
CA ARG A 123 -56.92 51.53 -58.90
C ARG A 123 -56.34 50.13 -58.75
N LEU A 124 -56.73 49.18 -59.61
CA LEU A 124 -56.22 47.82 -59.58
C LEU A 124 -54.72 47.79 -59.90
N GLU A 125 -54.25 48.60 -60.85
CA GLU A 125 -52.84 48.73 -61.19
C GLU A 125 -52.04 49.34 -60.03
N GLU A 126 -52.59 50.36 -59.36
CA GLU A 126 -51.99 50.96 -58.17
C GLU A 126 -51.88 49.95 -57.02
N GLU A 127 -52.98 49.26 -56.66
CA GLU A 127 -52.98 48.25 -55.61
C GLU A 127 -52.02 47.10 -55.95
N THR A 128 -51.98 46.66 -57.21
CA THR A 128 -51.04 45.62 -57.68
C THR A 128 -49.58 46.08 -57.54
N SER A 129 -49.29 47.33 -57.86
CA SER A 129 -47.94 47.90 -57.73
C SER A 129 -47.53 48.03 -56.27
N GLN A 130 -48.44 48.48 -55.40
CA GLN A 130 -48.21 48.56 -53.96
C GLN A 130 -47.93 47.18 -53.36
N PHE A 131 -48.73 46.16 -53.70
CA PHE A 131 -48.49 44.80 -53.20
C PHE A 131 -47.16 44.23 -53.68
N LYS A 132 -46.78 44.44 -54.95
CA LYS A 132 -45.47 44.03 -55.46
C LYS A 132 -44.33 44.68 -54.67
N GLN A 133 -44.46 45.97 -54.35
CA GLN A 133 -43.47 46.68 -53.56
C GLN A 133 -43.39 46.11 -52.13
N THR A 134 -44.53 45.92 -51.45
CA THR A 134 -44.54 45.34 -50.10
C THR A 134 -43.97 43.93 -50.06
N ILE A 135 -44.25 43.10 -51.06
CA ILE A 135 -43.67 41.75 -51.16
C ILE A 135 -42.15 41.85 -51.28
N ALA A 136 -41.64 42.70 -52.19
CA ALA A 136 -40.20 42.88 -52.36
C ALA A 136 -39.50 43.40 -51.09
N GLU A 137 -40.13 44.33 -50.37
CA GLU A 137 -39.61 44.84 -49.09
C GLU A 137 -39.59 43.75 -48.00
N VAL A 138 -40.61 42.90 -47.94
CA VAL A 138 -40.65 41.78 -46.98
C VAL A 138 -39.59 40.72 -47.32
N GLU A 139 -39.41 40.41 -48.61
CA GLU A 139 -38.38 39.48 -49.08
C GLU A 139 -36.97 39.99 -48.74
N ASP A 140 -36.66 41.25 -49.03
CA ASP A 140 -35.35 41.85 -48.72
C ASP A 140 -35.07 41.90 -47.21
N ASN A 141 -36.07 42.29 -46.42
CA ASN A 141 -35.95 42.28 -44.96
C ASN A 141 -35.72 40.86 -44.40
N ALA A 142 -36.44 39.86 -44.92
CA ALA A 142 -36.26 38.47 -44.51
C ALA A 142 -34.85 37.96 -44.85
N ASP A 143 -34.34 38.28 -46.04
CA ASP A 143 -32.98 37.91 -46.45
C ASP A 143 -31.91 38.55 -45.55
N VAL A 144 -32.09 39.82 -45.18
CA VAL A 144 -31.21 40.52 -44.23
C VAL A 144 -31.24 39.89 -42.84
N GLU A 145 -32.43 39.57 -42.31
CA GLU A 145 -32.56 38.91 -41.00
C GLU A 145 -31.93 37.52 -41.00
N ILE A 146 -32.16 36.73 -42.07
CA ILE A 146 -31.55 35.41 -42.23
C ILE A 146 -30.02 35.50 -42.28
N ALA A 147 -29.47 36.46 -43.04
CA ALA A 147 -28.03 36.68 -43.12
C ALA A 147 -27.43 37.05 -41.77
N SER A 148 -28.07 37.99 -41.05
CA SER A 148 -27.67 38.44 -39.71
C SER A 148 -27.69 37.30 -38.69
N LEU A 149 -28.77 36.49 -38.66
CA LEU A 149 -28.88 35.32 -37.79
C LEU A 149 -27.80 34.28 -38.09
N LYS A 150 -27.51 34.05 -39.37
CA LYS A 150 -26.47 33.12 -39.78
C LYS A 150 -25.08 33.58 -39.32
N GLU A 151 -24.76 34.86 -39.51
CA GLU A 151 -23.49 35.43 -39.04
C GLU A 151 -23.38 35.37 -37.51
N HIS A 152 -24.48 35.68 -36.79
CA HIS A 152 -24.50 35.62 -35.34
C HIS A 152 -24.23 34.21 -34.81
N HIS A 153 -24.90 33.18 -35.36
CA HIS A 153 -24.69 31.80 -34.95
C HIS A 153 -23.30 31.27 -35.33
N GLU A 154 -22.78 31.63 -36.51
CA GLU A 154 -21.42 31.26 -36.92
C GLU A 154 -20.39 31.81 -35.92
N LYS A 155 -20.54 33.08 -35.53
CA LYS A 155 -19.67 33.71 -34.52
C LYS A 155 -19.80 33.04 -33.15
N GLN A 156 -21.01 32.74 -32.69
CA GLN A 156 -21.21 32.02 -31.43
C GLN A 156 -20.54 30.64 -31.44
N LEU A 157 -20.62 29.92 -32.57
CA LEU A 157 -19.96 28.61 -32.72
C LEU A 157 -18.44 28.75 -32.72
N GLN A 158 -17.90 29.77 -33.38
CA GLN A 158 -16.47 30.07 -33.39
C GLN A 158 -15.97 30.40 -31.97
N ASP A 159 -16.63 31.33 -31.27
CA ASP A 159 -16.29 31.74 -29.91
C ASP A 159 -16.35 30.55 -28.93
N LEU A 160 -17.40 29.70 -29.05
CA LEU A 160 -17.53 28.50 -28.23
C LEU A 160 -16.42 27.49 -28.53
N THR A 161 -16.09 27.28 -29.80
CA THR A 161 -15.03 26.36 -30.23
C THR A 161 -13.67 26.84 -29.71
N GLU A 162 -13.37 28.12 -29.83
CA GLU A 162 -12.13 28.72 -29.33
C GLU A 162 -12.04 28.62 -27.80
N SER A 163 -13.12 28.95 -27.09
CA SER A 163 -13.19 28.81 -25.62
C SER A 163 -12.95 27.37 -25.15
N LYS A 164 -13.57 26.39 -25.82
CA LYS A 164 -13.37 24.96 -25.48
C LYS A 164 -11.96 24.49 -25.79
N ASN A 165 -11.39 24.90 -26.92
CA ASN A 165 -10.01 24.56 -27.26
C ASN A 165 -9.01 25.18 -26.28
N GLN A 166 -9.23 26.42 -25.86
CA GLN A 166 -8.39 27.05 -24.83
C GLN A 166 -8.46 26.29 -23.50
N THR A 167 -9.66 25.90 -23.07
CA THR A 167 -9.83 25.10 -21.85
C THR A 167 -9.09 23.75 -21.93
N ILE A 168 -9.16 23.09 -23.09
CA ILE A 168 -8.46 21.81 -23.32
C ILE A 168 -6.94 22.01 -23.24
N GLU A 169 -6.42 23.07 -23.86
CA GLU A 169 -4.98 23.36 -23.84
C GLU A 169 -4.49 23.73 -22.43
N ASP A 170 -5.26 24.54 -21.69
CA ASP A 170 -4.94 24.89 -20.31
C ASP A 170 -4.90 23.64 -19.41
N MET A 171 -5.86 22.72 -19.56
CA MET A 171 -5.84 21.43 -18.86
C MET A 171 -4.66 20.55 -19.28
N ARG A 172 -4.29 20.56 -20.57
CA ARG A 172 -3.13 19.81 -21.08
C ARG A 172 -1.86 20.30 -20.40
N ILE A 173 -1.64 21.61 -20.37
CA ILE A 173 -0.47 22.24 -19.74
C ILE A 173 -0.45 21.97 -18.22
N ALA A 174 -1.59 22.09 -17.53
CA ALA A 174 -1.67 21.82 -16.10
C ALA A 174 -1.32 20.36 -15.76
N ASN A 175 -1.79 19.41 -16.58
CA ASN A 175 -1.47 17.99 -16.42
C ASN A 175 0.01 17.70 -16.72
N GLU A 176 0.57 18.29 -17.77
CA GLU A 176 2.00 18.17 -18.11
C GLU A 176 2.88 18.64 -16.94
N ASN A 177 2.57 19.81 -16.38
CA ASN A 177 3.26 20.36 -15.20
C ASN A 177 3.13 19.44 -13.98
N THR A 178 1.95 18.87 -13.74
CA THR A 178 1.73 17.94 -12.63
C THR A 178 2.57 16.67 -12.80
N ILE A 179 2.66 16.14 -14.02
CA ILE A 179 3.48 14.97 -14.34
C ILE A 179 4.97 15.29 -14.12
N GLU A 180 5.45 16.45 -14.55
CA GLU A 180 6.83 16.88 -14.32
C GLU A 180 7.15 17.04 -12.83
N GLN A 181 6.26 17.65 -12.06
CA GLN A 181 6.40 17.77 -10.61
C GLN A 181 6.44 16.39 -9.92
N LEU A 182 5.57 15.47 -10.32
CA LEU A 182 5.58 14.10 -9.78
C LEU A 182 6.87 13.36 -10.12
N LYS A 183 7.39 13.52 -11.34
CA LYS A 183 8.70 12.94 -11.74
C LYS A 183 9.84 13.52 -10.90
N ALA A 184 9.87 14.84 -10.70
CA ALA A 184 10.89 15.51 -9.91
C ALA A 184 10.83 15.09 -8.43
N ASN A 185 9.63 15.07 -7.83
CA ASN A 185 9.43 14.65 -6.45
C ASN A 185 9.82 13.19 -6.24
N ASN A 186 9.39 12.28 -7.13
CA ASN A 186 9.78 10.88 -7.04
C ASN A 186 11.30 10.70 -7.17
N ALA A 187 11.96 11.42 -8.09
CA ALA A 187 13.40 11.38 -8.23
C ALA A 187 14.12 11.87 -6.95
N ALA A 188 13.62 12.94 -6.33
CA ALA A 188 14.15 13.45 -5.06
C ALA A 188 13.98 12.43 -3.92
N THR A 189 12.79 11.87 -3.75
CA THR A 189 12.52 10.85 -2.72
C THR A 189 13.38 9.60 -2.92
N VAL A 190 13.57 9.14 -4.15
CA VAL A 190 14.46 8.00 -4.44
C VAL A 190 15.91 8.33 -4.11
N ALA A 191 16.38 9.55 -4.40
CA ALA A 191 17.72 9.99 -4.05
C ALA A 191 17.92 10.06 -2.52
N GLU A 192 16.97 10.61 -1.78
CA GLU A 192 17.01 10.68 -0.31
C GLU A 192 16.97 9.29 0.33
N LEU A 193 16.13 8.37 -0.18
CA LEU A 193 16.09 6.99 0.29
C LEU A 193 17.40 6.26 0.03
N LYS A 194 18.03 6.51 -1.12
CA LYS A 194 19.34 5.95 -1.45
C LYS A 194 20.41 6.48 -0.50
N GLU A 195 20.47 7.79 -0.30
CA GLU A 195 21.47 8.41 0.58
C GLU A 195 21.30 7.98 2.04
N SER A 196 20.06 7.95 2.55
CA SER A 196 19.77 7.48 3.90
C SER A 196 20.14 6.01 4.10
N SER A 197 19.83 5.15 3.12
CA SER A 197 20.22 3.73 3.16
C SER A 197 21.73 3.56 3.13
N GLU A 198 22.44 4.29 2.27
CA GLU A 198 23.90 4.29 2.22
C GLU A 198 24.52 4.75 3.54
N ARG A 199 23.95 5.77 4.18
CA ARG A 199 24.37 6.26 5.50
C ARG A 199 24.18 5.19 6.59
N THR A 200 23.01 4.56 6.66
CA THR A 200 22.73 3.49 7.63
C THR A 200 23.66 2.30 7.43
N ILE A 201 23.94 1.91 6.18
CA ILE A 201 24.89 0.82 5.89
C ILE A 201 26.30 1.20 6.37
N ALA A 202 26.74 2.44 6.15
CA ALA A 202 28.05 2.91 6.61
C ALA A 202 28.15 2.92 8.14
N GLU A 203 27.11 3.40 8.84
CA GLU A 203 27.03 3.40 10.30
C GLU A 203 27.06 1.99 10.88
N LEU A 204 26.29 1.06 10.32
CA LEU A 204 26.29 -0.35 10.73
C LEU A 204 27.65 -1.00 10.52
N LYS A 205 28.30 -0.72 9.39
CA LYS A 205 29.64 -1.23 9.10
C LYS A 205 30.65 -0.71 10.12
N GLN A 206 30.66 0.60 10.38
CA GLN A 206 31.56 1.21 11.35
C GLN A 206 31.31 0.69 12.77
N SER A 207 30.04 0.56 13.18
CA SER A 207 29.68 0.00 14.49
C SER A 207 30.10 -1.47 14.62
N GLY A 208 29.89 -2.26 13.57
CA GLY A 208 30.34 -3.65 13.51
C GLY A 208 31.86 -3.78 13.63
N GLU A 209 32.61 -2.99 12.84
CA GLU A 209 34.08 -2.94 12.91
C GLU A 209 34.58 -2.51 14.29
N ALA A 210 33.96 -1.49 14.90
CA ALA A 210 34.30 -1.05 16.26
C ALA A 210 34.05 -2.16 17.30
N LYS A 211 32.90 -2.86 17.21
CA LYS A 211 32.58 -3.96 18.15
C LYS A 211 33.52 -5.15 17.98
N VAL A 212 33.89 -5.48 16.74
CA VAL A 212 34.89 -6.52 16.46
C VAL A 212 36.24 -6.12 17.03
N SER A 213 36.67 -4.87 16.87
CA SER A 213 37.92 -4.38 17.45
C SER A 213 37.91 -4.46 18.98
N GLU A 214 36.83 -3.99 19.62
CA GLU A 214 36.65 -4.04 21.09
C GLU A 214 36.69 -5.50 21.61
N LEU A 215 35.99 -6.42 20.95
CA LEU A 215 36.01 -7.83 21.32
C LEU A 215 37.40 -8.45 21.12
N THR A 216 38.08 -8.10 20.03
CA THR A 216 39.43 -8.59 19.75
C THR A 216 40.41 -8.11 20.81
N GLU A 217 40.34 -6.85 21.23
CA GLU A 217 41.19 -6.28 22.28
C GLU A 217 40.86 -6.88 23.67
N ASN A 218 39.58 -7.07 24.00
CA ASN A 218 39.16 -7.75 25.22
C ASN A 218 39.66 -9.21 25.28
N VAL A 219 39.55 -9.95 24.18
CA VAL A 219 40.07 -11.32 24.11
C VAL A 219 41.59 -11.32 24.23
N ALA A 220 42.28 -10.42 23.54
CA ALA A 220 43.73 -10.31 23.63
C ALA A 220 44.21 -10.02 25.08
N SER A 221 43.55 -9.09 25.78
CA SER A 221 43.87 -8.78 27.18
C SER A 221 43.56 -9.95 28.14
N GLN A 222 42.46 -10.69 27.91
CA GLN A 222 42.17 -11.91 28.66
C GLN A 222 43.21 -13.01 28.44
N VAL A 223 43.62 -13.22 27.18
CA VAL A 223 44.69 -14.17 26.85
C VAL A 223 45.98 -13.77 27.56
N GLN A 224 46.38 -12.50 27.49
CA GLN A 224 47.59 -12.01 28.15
C GLN A 224 47.54 -12.17 29.68
N THR A 225 46.37 -11.96 30.29
CA THR A 225 46.15 -12.17 31.73
C THR A 225 46.27 -13.65 32.10
N LEU A 226 45.70 -14.54 31.29
CA LEU A 226 45.79 -15.99 31.50
C LEU A 226 47.22 -16.50 31.31
N GLU A 227 47.94 -15.99 30.30
CA GLU A 227 49.36 -16.30 30.09
C GLU A 227 50.21 -15.88 31.29
N ALA A 228 50.02 -14.67 31.81
CA ALA A 228 50.73 -14.19 33.01
C ALA A 228 50.41 -15.04 34.25
N ALA A 229 49.15 -15.43 34.44
CA ALA A 229 48.75 -16.31 35.53
C ALA A 229 49.36 -17.72 35.39
N LEU A 230 49.49 -18.23 34.16
CA LEU A 230 50.14 -19.50 33.89
C LEU A 230 51.64 -19.43 34.23
N GLU A 231 52.30 -18.34 33.84
CA GLU A 231 53.73 -18.10 34.11
C GLU A 231 54.02 -17.96 35.62
N GLU A 232 53.12 -17.33 36.37
CA GLU A 232 53.19 -17.28 37.83
C GLU A 232 53.05 -18.68 38.45
N LYS A 233 52.10 -19.49 37.96
CA LYS A 233 51.90 -20.87 38.42
C LYS A 233 53.12 -21.73 38.11
N ASP A 234 53.70 -21.62 36.92
CA ASP A 234 54.91 -22.34 36.53
C ASP A 234 56.10 -21.93 37.40
N SER A 235 56.27 -20.63 37.67
CA SER A 235 57.30 -20.12 38.59
C SER A 235 57.12 -20.71 40.01
N LYS A 236 55.88 -20.80 40.49
CA LYS A 236 55.58 -21.39 41.80
C LYS A 236 55.82 -22.90 41.83
N ILE A 237 55.50 -23.61 40.76
CA ILE A 237 55.83 -25.04 40.61
C ILE A 237 57.34 -25.23 40.63
N GLN A 238 58.12 -24.41 39.92
CA GLN A 238 59.58 -24.48 39.97
C GLN A 238 60.13 -24.24 41.38
N ALA A 239 59.61 -23.23 42.09
CA ALA A 239 60.01 -22.97 43.48
C ALA A 239 59.72 -24.16 44.40
N LEU A 240 58.52 -24.77 44.30
CA LEU A 240 58.15 -25.96 45.06
C LEU A 240 59.03 -27.17 44.71
N LEU A 241 59.39 -27.34 43.43
CA LEU A 241 60.32 -28.40 43.02
C LEU A 241 61.72 -28.17 43.61
N GLN A 242 62.19 -26.93 43.67
CA GLN A 242 63.46 -26.59 44.29
C GLN A 242 63.44 -26.85 45.81
N GLU A 243 62.35 -26.47 46.49
CA GLU A 243 62.15 -26.75 47.92
C GLU A 243 62.07 -28.25 48.19
N LYS A 244 61.34 -29.01 47.37
CA LYS A 244 61.30 -30.47 47.42
C LYS A 244 62.69 -31.08 47.28
N ASN A 245 63.50 -30.59 46.35
CA ASN A 245 64.86 -31.11 46.14
C ASN A 245 65.79 -30.75 47.32
N SER A 246 65.65 -29.55 47.89
CA SER A 246 66.38 -29.14 49.10
C SER A 246 66.03 -30.02 50.30
N THR A 247 64.74 -30.23 50.54
CA THR A 247 64.26 -31.12 51.62
C THR A 247 64.68 -32.56 51.41
N LEU A 248 64.65 -33.08 50.17
CA LEU A 248 65.18 -34.41 49.85
C LEU A 248 66.68 -34.51 50.18
N SER A 249 67.47 -33.49 49.86
CA SER A 249 68.90 -33.44 50.20
C SER A 249 69.13 -33.39 51.71
N GLN A 250 68.32 -32.62 52.45
CA GLN A 250 68.39 -32.58 53.92
C GLN A 250 68.02 -33.94 54.53
N LEU A 251 67.01 -34.61 53.98
CA LEU A 251 66.56 -35.92 54.45
C LEU A 251 67.64 -36.98 54.20
N SER A 252 68.30 -36.94 53.04
CA SER A 252 69.47 -37.79 52.75
C SER A 252 70.64 -37.53 53.70
N GLN A 253 70.91 -36.26 54.06
CA GLN A 253 71.93 -35.92 55.07
C GLN A 253 71.56 -36.43 56.46
N LEU A 254 70.29 -36.30 56.87
CA LEU A 254 69.79 -36.82 58.14
C LEU A 254 69.85 -38.36 58.19
N GLU A 255 69.56 -39.03 57.08
CA GLU A 255 69.70 -40.49 56.96
C GLU A 255 71.17 -40.91 57.10
N GLN A 256 72.10 -40.17 56.48
CA GLN A 256 73.53 -40.41 56.64
C GLN A 256 74.01 -40.18 58.08
N THR A 257 73.56 -39.10 58.74
CA THR A 257 73.92 -38.84 60.15
C THR A 257 73.31 -39.88 61.07
N ALA A 258 72.06 -40.29 60.85
CA ALA A 258 71.41 -41.38 61.60
C ALA A 258 72.18 -42.70 61.44
N ASN A 259 72.60 -43.06 60.23
CA ASN A 259 73.44 -44.24 59.99
C ASN A 259 74.80 -44.13 60.70
N THR A 260 75.40 -42.93 60.73
CA THR A 260 76.65 -42.69 61.46
C THR A 260 76.45 -42.81 62.98
N HIS A 261 75.33 -42.31 63.50
CA HIS A 261 74.96 -42.45 64.91
C HIS A 261 74.64 -43.90 65.28
N ALA A 262 73.98 -44.66 64.40
CA ALA A 262 73.73 -46.08 64.58
C ALA A 262 75.06 -46.85 64.66
N ALA A 263 75.99 -46.60 63.74
CA ALA A 263 77.33 -47.20 63.78
C ALA A 263 78.11 -46.84 65.07
N LYS A 264 78.01 -45.58 65.54
CA LYS A 264 78.59 -45.16 66.82
C LYS A 264 77.93 -45.83 68.02
N ALA A 265 76.61 -46.00 68.01
CA ALA A 265 75.89 -46.72 69.06
C ALA A 265 76.30 -48.19 69.11
N GLU A 266 76.50 -48.82 67.94
CA GLU A 266 77.00 -50.19 67.81
C GLU A 266 78.45 -50.31 68.32
N GLN A 267 79.30 -49.31 68.03
CA GLN A 267 80.65 -49.19 68.59
C GLN A 267 80.62 -49.04 70.12
N HIS A 268 79.81 -48.12 70.67
CA HIS A 268 79.67 -47.97 72.12
C HIS A 268 79.11 -49.22 72.78
N ASN A 269 78.21 -49.95 72.11
CA ASN A 269 77.71 -51.22 72.62
C ASN A 269 78.84 -52.28 72.68
N SER A 270 79.76 -52.30 71.72
CA SER A 270 80.96 -53.13 71.79
C SER A 270 81.92 -52.72 72.92
N GLU A 271 82.12 -51.41 73.14
CA GLU A 271 82.93 -50.90 74.27
C GLU A 271 82.33 -51.25 75.63
N VAL A 272 81.00 -51.19 75.77
CA VAL A 272 80.30 -51.61 76.99
C VAL A 272 80.44 -53.11 77.23
N GLU A 273 80.41 -53.92 76.17
CA GLU A 273 80.62 -55.37 76.28
C GLU A 273 82.07 -55.71 76.66
N ASP A 274 83.06 -55.02 76.09
CA ASP A 274 84.47 -55.16 76.48
C ASP A 274 84.71 -54.74 77.95
N LEU A 275 84.09 -53.64 78.39
CA LEU A 275 84.13 -53.21 79.80
C LEU A 275 83.45 -54.20 80.74
N ARG A 276 82.36 -54.83 80.30
CA ARG A 276 81.68 -55.88 81.03
C ARG A 276 82.57 -57.12 81.19
N GLN A 277 83.24 -57.55 80.12
CA GLN A 277 84.21 -58.65 80.18
C GLN A 277 85.41 -58.30 81.08
N ALA A 278 85.89 -57.06 81.05
CA ALA A 278 86.94 -56.58 81.96
C ALA A 278 86.52 -56.59 83.45
N LYS A 279 85.25 -56.25 83.73
CA LYS A 279 84.68 -56.34 85.08
C LYS A 279 84.61 -57.79 85.58
N GLU A 280 84.19 -58.72 84.72
CA GLU A 280 84.14 -60.15 85.06
C GLU A 280 85.56 -60.72 85.29
N ALA A 281 86.57 -60.26 84.54
CA ALA A 281 87.98 -60.60 84.75
C ALA A 281 88.56 -60.06 86.08
N MET A 282 88.20 -58.82 86.47
CA MET A 282 88.59 -58.26 87.77
C MET A 282 87.95 -59.02 88.95
N GLN A 283 86.68 -59.42 88.82
CA GLN A 283 86.03 -60.25 89.85
C GLN A 283 86.69 -61.62 89.99
N ALA A 284 87.18 -62.21 88.90
CA ALA A 284 87.96 -63.45 88.94
C ALA A 284 89.31 -63.26 89.67
N GLN A 285 90.00 -62.14 89.46
CA GLN A 285 91.23 -61.81 90.19
C GLN A 285 91.00 -61.58 91.69
N LEU A 286 89.87 -60.99 92.06
CA LEU A 286 89.49 -60.77 93.46
C LEU A 286 89.24 -62.10 94.18
N LYS A 287 88.58 -63.05 93.50
CA LYS A 287 88.35 -64.42 94.00
C LYS A 287 89.64 -65.24 94.14
N GLN A 288 90.63 -64.98 93.27
CA GLN A 288 91.96 -65.60 93.33
C GLN A 288 92.83 -65.02 94.46
N ALA A 289 92.66 -63.73 94.79
CA ALA A 289 93.30 -63.10 95.94
C ALA A 289 92.72 -63.57 97.29
N GLU A 290 91.42 -63.81 97.36
CA GLU A 290 90.75 -64.40 98.53
C GLU A 290 91.28 -65.81 98.84
N GLN A 291 91.49 -66.64 97.81
CA GLN A 291 92.08 -67.98 97.96
C GLN A 291 93.56 -67.97 98.40
N SER A 292 94.31 -66.92 98.05
CA SER A 292 95.72 -66.74 98.45
C SER A 292 95.87 -66.37 99.94
N ILE A 293 94.93 -65.59 100.49
CA ILE A 293 94.89 -65.21 101.91
C ILE A 293 94.54 -66.42 102.80
N GLU A 294 93.71 -67.34 102.32
CA GLU A 294 93.34 -68.56 103.04
C GLU A 294 94.49 -69.60 103.06
N MET A 295 95.34 -69.62 102.03
CA MET A 295 96.53 -70.46 101.94
C MET A 295 97.67 -69.99 102.89
N MET A 296 97.86 -68.67 103.06
CA MET A 296 98.83 -68.12 104.04
C MET A 296 98.39 -68.29 105.50
N LYS A 297 97.08 -68.35 105.80
CA LYS A 297 96.58 -68.69 107.14
C LYS A 297 96.85 -70.16 107.52
N LYS A 298 96.85 -71.06 106.53
CA LYS A 298 97.07 -72.50 106.74
C LYS A 298 98.55 -72.86 106.89
N GLN A 299 99.46 -72.08 106.30
CA GLN A 299 100.91 -72.30 106.35
C GLN A 299 101.59 -71.72 107.61
N ASN A 300 100.95 -70.78 108.33
CA ASN A 300 101.45 -70.24 109.59
C ASN A 300 101.01 -71.04 110.84
N LEU A 301 100.05 -71.95 110.69
CA LEU A 301 99.52 -72.78 111.79
C LEU A 301 100.38 -74.04 112.04
N GLU A 302 101.22 -74.45 111.09
CA GLU A 302 102.04 -75.68 111.17
C GLU A 302 103.48 -75.45 111.68
N LEU A 303 103.89 -74.20 111.95
CA LEU A 303 105.25 -73.86 112.42
C LEU A 303 105.34 -73.40 113.89
N SER A 304 104.23 -73.34 114.63
CA SER A 304 104.22 -72.91 116.04
C SER A 304 103.90 -74.02 117.06
N GLN A 305 103.70 -75.27 116.62
CA GLN A 305 103.44 -76.42 117.50
C GLN A 305 104.65 -77.35 117.73
N HIS A 306 105.86 -76.97 117.32
CA HIS A 306 107.07 -77.81 117.47
C HIS A 306 108.12 -77.29 118.47
N ASN A 307 107.86 -76.24 119.25
CA ASN A 307 108.76 -75.87 120.36
C ASN A 307 107.98 -75.55 121.64
N GLN A 308 107.02 -76.42 121.93
CA GLN A 308 106.37 -76.57 123.24
C GLN A 308 107.03 -77.67 124.10
N ASP A 309 108.23 -78.15 123.74
CA ASP A 309 108.94 -79.17 124.54
C ASP A 309 110.38 -78.77 124.88
N GLN A 310 110.54 -77.61 125.52
CA GLN A 310 111.52 -77.47 126.60
C GLN A 310 111.22 -76.25 127.47
N GLN A 311 110.17 -76.41 128.28
CA GLN A 311 110.28 -76.29 129.73
C GLN A 311 111.68 -75.88 130.24
N THR A 312 111.89 -74.61 130.57
CA THR A 312 112.00 -74.18 131.97
C THR A 312 112.22 -72.67 132.13
N ALA A 313 111.49 -72.16 133.11
CA ALA A 313 111.83 -71.04 133.98
C ALA A 313 111.46 -69.60 133.57
N VAL A 314 110.31 -69.19 134.15
CA VAL A 314 110.20 -67.96 134.96
C VAL A 314 110.18 -66.64 134.19
N LYS A 315 109.01 -66.01 134.07
CA LYS A 315 108.45 -65.01 135.01
C LYS A 315 107.30 -64.30 134.31
N GLY A 316 106.09 -64.46 134.81
CA GLY A 316 105.48 -63.36 135.57
C GLY A 316 104.71 -62.43 134.63
N ALA A 317 103.43 -62.77 134.37
CA ALA A 317 102.29 -62.01 134.90
C ALA A 317 101.98 -60.78 134.01
N LYS A 318 100.75 -60.36 133.75
CA LYS A 318 99.44 -60.60 134.36
C LYS A 318 98.46 -59.76 133.50
N GLU A 319 97.21 -60.19 133.45
CA GLU A 319 96.02 -59.32 133.32
C GLU A 319 95.79 -58.67 131.95
N GLN A 320 94.58 -58.52 131.43
CA GLN A 320 93.21 -58.85 131.83
C GLN A 320 92.42 -58.73 130.52
N ILE A 321 91.64 -59.74 130.15
CA ILE A 321 90.18 -59.66 130.20
C ILE A 321 89.62 -58.53 129.31
N GLU A 322 89.25 -58.91 128.09
CA GLU A 322 88.25 -58.21 127.30
C GLU A 322 87.35 -59.28 126.66
N GLU A 323 86.31 -59.64 127.40
CA GLU A 323 85.24 -60.53 126.98
C GLU A 323 83.94 -59.84 127.38
N MET A 324 83.26 -59.21 126.42
CA MET A 324 81.81 -58.97 126.44
C MET A 324 81.35 -58.55 125.04
N GLN A 325 81.47 -59.49 124.11
CA GLN A 325 80.71 -59.48 122.86
C GLN A 325 79.45 -60.31 123.04
N THR A 326 78.33 -59.70 123.39
CA THR A 326 77.01 -60.14 122.91
C THR A 326 75.95 -59.12 123.29
N GLN A 327 75.26 -58.55 122.30
CA GLN A 327 73.80 -58.63 122.18
C GLN A 327 73.32 -57.78 121.01
N LEU A 328 73.11 -58.49 119.91
CA LEU A 328 72.40 -58.08 118.71
C LEU A 328 71.00 -58.70 118.79
N ALA A 329 70.01 -57.92 119.21
CA ALA A 329 68.56 -58.09 119.02
C ALA A 329 67.97 -56.92 119.83
N GLU A 330 67.14 -56.02 119.32
CA GLU A 330 65.92 -56.26 118.57
C GLU A 330 65.33 -54.88 118.22
N ALA A 331 64.68 -54.79 117.06
CA ALA A 331 63.55 -53.92 116.75
C ALA A 331 63.46 -52.51 117.41
N GLN A 332 63.75 -51.47 116.62
CA GLN A 332 63.02 -50.19 116.73
C GLN A 332 62.45 -49.79 115.38
N LYS A 333 61.38 -50.51 115.07
CA LYS A 333 60.37 -50.17 114.08
C LYS A 333 59.40 -49.19 114.75
N ILE A 334 59.28 -48.00 114.14
CA ILE A 334 58.11 -47.12 114.09
C ILE A 334 57.90 -46.11 115.23
N ALA A 335 57.50 -44.90 114.76
CA ALA A 335 56.91 -43.72 115.41
C ALA A 335 57.96 -42.62 115.70
N THR A 336 58.08 -41.48 114.99
CA THR A 336 57.15 -40.64 114.19
C THR A 336 57.99 -39.52 113.51
N SER A 337 58.01 -39.36 112.19
CA SER A 337 57.19 -38.43 111.35
C SER A 337 57.17 -36.92 111.70
N PHE A 338 57.80 -36.13 110.81
CA PHE A 338 57.34 -34.87 110.19
C PHE A 338 57.38 -33.48 110.88
N GLU A 339 58.53 -32.87 111.22
CA GLU A 339 58.48 -31.41 111.52
C GLU A 339 59.70 -30.48 111.33
N SER A 340 60.77 -30.82 110.58
CA SER A 340 61.92 -29.87 110.46
C SER A 340 62.43 -29.55 109.05
N GLU A 341 61.72 -29.93 107.98
CA GLU A 341 62.09 -29.60 106.60
C GLU A 341 61.49 -28.25 106.10
N LYS A 342 60.69 -27.59 106.96
CA LYS A 342 59.97 -26.33 106.65
C LYS A 342 60.83 -25.06 106.73
N GLU A 343 61.99 -25.08 107.40
CA GLU A 343 62.70 -23.84 107.76
C GLU A 343 63.91 -23.52 106.86
N ASN A 344 64.44 -24.48 106.09
CA ASN A 344 65.66 -24.26 105.29
C ASN A 344 65.40 -23.77 103.86
N LEU A 345 64.15 -23.85 103.36
CA LEU A 345 63.73 -23.35 102.04
C LEU A 345 63.44 -21.83 102.02
N LEU A 346 63.27 -21.19 103.17
CA LEU A 346 63.00 -19.75 103.28
C LEU A 346 64.21 -18.85 102.98
N LYS A 347 65.44 -19.35 103.01
CA LYS A 347 66.66 -18.56 102.78
C LYS A 347 67.13 -18.49 101.32
N GLN A 348 66.58 -19.31 100.42
CA GLN A 348 66.89 -19.24 98.98
C GLN A 348 65.94 -18.30 98.20
N MET A 349 64.91 -17.76 98.86
CA MET A 349 63.86 -16.91 98.26
C MET A 349 64.25 -15.42 98.10
N ASP A 350 65.26 -14.92 98.81
CA ASP A 350 65.61 -13.48 98.83
C ASP A 350 66.62 -13.02 97.74
N PHE A 351 67.34 -13.93 97.07
CA PHE A 351 68.30 -13.56 96.02
C PHE A 351 67.66 -13.41 94.62
N VAL A 352 66.49 -14.00 94.39
CA VAL A 352 65.75 -13.95 93.10
C VAL A 352 64.94 -12.64 92.96
N LYS A 353 64.77 -11.88 94.04
CA LYS A 353 63.90 -10.68 94.10
C LYS A 353 64.45 -9.46 93.36
N ASN A 354 65.76 -9.37 93.09
CA ASN A 354 66.40 -8.17 92.52
C ASN A 354 66.68 -8.22 91.00
N ASN A 355 66.45 -9.35 90.31
CA ASN A 355 66.53 -9.40 88.84
C ASN A 355 65.16 -9.17 88.15
N SER A 356 64.07 -9.36 88.89
CA SER A 356 62.69 -9.30 88.39
C SER A 356 62.19 -7.89 88.02
N THR A 357 62.86 -6.82 88.46
CA THR A 357 62.36 -5.44 88.31
C THR A 357 62.53 -4.85 86.91
N ALA A 358 63.49 -5.33 86.10
CA ALA A 358 63.64 -4.89 84.69
C ALA A 358 62.71 -5.65 83.71
N THR A 359 62.22 -6.82 84.10
CA THR A 359 61.32 -7.66 83.28
C THR A 359 59.84 -7.28 83.48
N ILE A 360 59.47 -6.79 84.67
CA ILE A 360 58.07 -6.41 84.97
C ILE A 360 57.61 -5.18 84.18
N GLN A 361 58.47 -4.18 83.91
CA GLN A 361 58.08 -3.02 83.09
C GLN A 361 57.84 -3.37 81.61
N ARG A 362 58.52 -4.40 81.06
CA ARG A 362 58.29 -4.89 79.68
C ARG A 362 57.04 -5.76 79.56
N LEU A 363 56.69 -6.49 80.62
CA LEU A 363 55.49 -7.34 80.65
C LEU A 363 54.21 -6.52 80.89
N THR A 364 54.23 -5.43 81.64
CA THR A 364 53.03 -4.58 81.84
C THR A 364 52.56 -3.89 80.54
N GLN A 365 53.49 -3.41 79.71
CA GLN A 365 53.14 -2.80 78.41
C GLN A 365 52.66 -3.84 77.38
N ASN A 366 53.14 -5.09 77.48
CA ASN A 366 52.67 -6.23 76.69
C ASN A 366 51.28 -6.72 77.16
N SER A 367 51.02 -6.70 78.47
CA SER A 367 49.74 -7.04 79.10
C SER A 367 48.61 -6.08 78.66
N ASP A 368 48.84 -4.77 78.65
CA ASP A 368 47.79 -3.80 78.26
C ASP A 368 47.45 -3.87 76.76
N GLN A 369 48.44 -4.16 75.91
CA GLN A 369 48.22 -4.43 74.48
C GLN A 369 47.47 -5.75 74.27
N ASN A 370 47.79 -6.78 75.04
CA ASN A 370 47.08 -8.06 74.97
C ASN A 370 45.65 -7.97 75.52
N LEU A 371 45.40 -7.18 76.58
CA LEU A 371 44.04 -6.95 77.11
C LEU A 371 43.16 -6.18 76.12
N SER A 372 43.71 -5.20 75.39
CA SER A 372 42.97 -4.53 74.30
C SER A 372 42.70 -5.47 73.13
N LYS A 373 43.65 -6.35 72.79
CA LYS A 373 43.50 -7.36 71.74
C LYS A 373 42.52 -8.46 72.12
N ILE A 374 42.47 -8.85 73.40
CA ILE A 374 41.50 -9.78 73.96
C ILE A 374 40.10 -9.18 73.93
N ARG A 375 39.88 -7.94 74.36
CA ARG A 375 38.57 -7.27 74.23
C ARG A 375 38.07 -7.20 72.79
N LEU A 376 38.96 -6.90 71.84
CA LEU A 376 38.61 -6.79 70.43
C LEU A 376 38.35 -8.16 69.77
N LEU A 377 39.01 -9.22 70.27
CA LEU A 377 38.73 -10.60 69.90
C LEU A 377 37.46 -11.15 70.57
N GLU A 378 37.16 -10.76 71.80
CA GLU A 378 35.91 -11.08 72.50
C GLU A 378 34.71 -10.41 71.82
N GLU A 379 34.84 -9.14 71.41
CA GLU A 379 33.80 -8.42 70.66
C GLU A 379 33.57 -9.04 69.26
N LYS A 380 34.65 -9.45 68.57
CA LYS A 380 34.55 -10.23 67.33
C LYS A 380 33.97 -11.63 67.55
N LEU A 381 34.31 -12.31 68.65
CA LEU A 381 33.78 -13.63 68.96
C LEU A 381 32.28 -13.57 69.27
N VAL A 382 31.83 -12.52 69.97
CA VAL A 382 30.40 -12.26 70.23
C VAL A 382 29.68 -11.90 68.92
N SER A 383 30.26 -11.08 68.05
CA SER A 383 29.66 -10.83 66.73
C SER A 383 29.57 -12.09 65.88
N GLU A 384 30.60 -12.94 65.91
CA GLU A 384 30.62 -14.17 65.12
C GLU A 384 29.72 -15.25 65.69
N GLN A 385 29.52 -15.34 67.00
CA GLN A 385 28.49 -16.20 67.60
C GLN A 385 27.09 -15.71 67.26
N GLN A 386 26.85 -14.40 67.24
CA GLN A 386 25.57 -13.83 66.86
C GLN A 386 25.29 -13.99 65.35
N ASN A 387 26.33 -13.93 64.52
CA ASN A 387 26.27 -14.23 63.09
C ASN A 387 26.08 -15.73 62.84
N ALA A 388 26.77 -16.61 63.57
CA ALA A 388 26.58 -18.05 63.48
C ALA A 388 25.14 -18.45 63.84
N TRP A 389 24.57 -17.88 64.90
CA TRP A 389 23.16 -18.08 65.27
C TRP A 389 22.19 -17.57 64.18
N ARG A 390 22.53 -16.45 63.51
CA ARG A 390 21.75 -15.97 62.35
C ARG A 390 21.87 -16.90 61.15
N TYR A 391 23.07 -17.38 60.82
CA TYR A 391 23.28 -18.33 59.73
C TYR A 391 22.65 -19.69 60.00
N GLU A 392 22.59 -20.14 61.25
CA GLU A 392 21.90 -21.37 61.64
C GLU A 392 20.39 -21.22 61.49
N ASN A 393 19.81 -20.11 61.94
CA ASN A 393 18.39 -19.80 61.77
C ASN A 393 18.02 -19.56 60.28
N ASP A 394 18.88 -18.90 59.52
CA ASP A 394 18.70 -18.72 58.09
C ASP A 394 18.88 -20.03 57.32
N ASN A 395 19.76 -20.93 57.77
CA ASN A 395 19.84 -22.30 57.23
C ASN A 395 18.60 -23.12 57.56
N GLU A 396 18.04 -23.05 58.77
CA GLU A 396 16.75 -23.68 59.11
C GLU A 396 15.63 -23.15 58.20
N LYS A 397 15.55 -21.83 58.01
CA LYS A 397 14.57 -21.23 57.09
C LYS A 397 14.79 -21.63 55.64
N LEU A 398 16.05 -21.72 55.19
CA LEU A 398 16.38 -22.19 53.85
C LEU A 398 16.05 -23.67 53.69
N GLN A 399 16.20 -24.46 54.74
CA GLN A 399 15.83 -25.87 54.75
C GLN A 399 14.31 -26.03 54.71
N GLU A 400 13.54 -25.24 55.45
CA GLU A 400 12.07 -25.15 55.35
C GLU A 400 11.62 -24.67 53.96
N GLN A 401 12.29 -23.66 53.39
CA GLN A 401 12.01 -23.18 52.04
C GLN A 401 12.34 -24.23 50.98
N LEU A 402 13.43 -24.98 51.13
CA LEU A 402 13.77 -26.09 50.26
C LEU A 402 12.76 -27.24 50.37
N GLU A 403 12.27 -27.54 51.56
CA GLU A 403 11.22 -28.54 51.79
C GLU A 403 9.89 -28.08 51.15
N PHE A 404 9.53 -26.81 51.32
CA PHE A 404 8.35 -26.20 50.68
C PHE A 404 8.47 -26.18 49.16
N ILE A 405 9.63 -25.81 48.60
CA ILE A 405 9.89 -25.84 47.16
C ILE A 405 9.89 -27.28 46.64
N LYS A 406 10.44 -28.25 47.36
CA LYS A 406 10.35 -29.67 47.00
C LYS A 406 8.90 -30.15 46.98
N GLN A 407 8.11 -29.82 47.99
CA GLN A 407 6.71 -30.22 48.05
C GLN A 407 5.87 -29.55 46.97
N ASN A 408 6.12 -28.26 46.70
CA ASN A 408 5.41 -27.47 45.69
C ASN A 408 5.83 -27.83 44.26
N SER A 409 7.12 -28.12 44.03
CA SER A 409 7.59 -28.66 42.75
C SER A 409 7.08 -30.07 42.52
N ALA A 410 7.03 -30.95 43.53
CA ALA A 410 6.44 -32.27 43.41
C ALA A 410 4.94 -32.19 43.05
N THR A 411 4.16 -31.33 43.74
CA THR A 411 2.73 -31.13 43.44
C THR A 411 2.50 -30.41 42.10
N THR A 412 3.35 -29.46 41.73
CA THR A 412 3.27 -28.78 40.43
C THR A 412 3.63 -29.70 39.28
N VAL A 413 4.66 -30.55 39.44
CA VAL A 413 5.02 -31.58 38.47
C VAL A 413 3.90 -32.61 38.35
N GLU A 414 3.31 -33.10 39.44
CA GLU A 414 2.14 -34.00 39.35
C GLU A 414 0.95 -33.36 38.63
N ARG A 415 0.65 -32.09 38.92
CA ARG A 415 -0.45 -31.37 38.28
C ARG A 415 -0.21 -31.13 36.79
N LEU A 416 1.03 -30.74 36.43
CA LEU A 416 1.40 -30.52 35.04
C LEU A 416 1.48 -31.83 34.27
N THR A 417 1.94 -32.92 34.87
CA THR A 417 1.94 -34.26 34.24
C THR A 417 0.52 -34.73 33.97
N ARG A 418 -0.40 -34.65 34.95
CA ARG A 418 -1.82 -35.00 34.72
C ARG A 418 -2.50 -34.10 33.70
N SER A 419 -2.15 -32.81 33.67
CA SER A 419 -2.67 -31.86 32.68
C SER A 419 -2.13 -32.16 31.28
N ALA A 420 -0.84 -32.49 31.16
CA ALA A 420 -0.20 -32.86 29.91
C ALA A 420 -0.76 -34.18 29.38
N GLU A 421 -0.99 -35.17 30.24
CA GLU A 421 -1.64 -36.44 29.86
C GLU A 421 -3.06 -36.22 29.33
N LYS A 422 -3.86 -35.35 29.97
CA LYS A 422 -5.19 -34.96 29.47
C LYS A 422 -5.12 -34.20 28.13
N ALA A 423 -4.16 -33.30 27.98
CA ALA A 423 -3.96 -32.56 26.73
C ALA A 423 -3.51 -33.50 25.60
N MET A 424 -2.60 -34.44 25.87
CA MET A 424 -2.16 -35.45 24.89
C MET A 424 -3.28 -36.40 24.50
N ALA A 425 -4.15 -36.80 25.44
CA ALA A 425 -5.35 -37.59 25.11
C ALA A 425 -6.26 -36.82 24.14
N ARG A 426 -6.48 -35.52 24.40
CA ARG A 426 -7.32 -34.67 23.54
C ARG A 426 -6.68 -34.35 22.19
N VAL A 427 -5.35 -34.25 22.13
CA VAL A 427 -4.61 -34.13 20.85
C VAL A 427 -4.75 -35.41 20.04
N ARG A 428 -4.67 -36.61 20.65
CA ARG A 428 -4.90 -37.86 19.91
C ARG A 428 -6.33 -37.98 19.37
N ASP A 429 -7.33 -37.52 20.12
CA ASP A 429 -8.72 -37.52 19.64
C ASP A 429 -8.89 -36.54 18.47
N LEU A 430 -8.30 -35.35 18.56
CA LEU A 430 -8.32 -34.35 17.47
C LEU A 430 -7.49 -34.77 16.25
N GLU A 431 -6.36 -35.45 16.44
CA GLU A 431 -5.58 -36.03 15.34
C GLU A 431 -6.37 -37.11 14.62
N ARG A 432 -7.19 -37.89 15.34
CA ARG A 432 -8.17 -38.81 14.74
C ARG A 432 -9.20 -38.07 13.90
N GLU A 433 -9.78 -36.99 14.43
CA GLU A 433 -10.75 -36.16 13.69
C GLU A 433 -10.10 -35.49 12.45
N VAL A 434 -8.83 -35.10 12.53
CA VAL A 434 -8.08 -34.51 11.40
C VAL A 434 -7.69 -35.57 10.37
N ASP A 435 -7.32 -36.78 10.78
CA ASP A 435 -7.03 -37.88 9.86
C ASP A 435 -8.31 -38.36 9.16
N ASP A 436 -9.44 -38.40 9.86
CA ASP A 436 -10.76 -38.64 9.25
C ASP A 436 -11.11 -37.54 8.23
N ALA A 437 -10.87 -36.27 8.56
CA ALA A 437 -11.08 -35.14 7.63
C ALA A 437 -10.09 -35.14 6.45
N LYS A 438 -8.84 -35.62 6.65
CA LYS A 438 -7.85 -35.80 5.57
C LYS A 438 -8.22 -36.94 4.65
N LEU A 439 -8.76 -38.03 5.19
CA LEU A 439 -9.25 -39.13 4.37
C LEU A 439 -10.43 -38.67 3.51
N GLU A 440 -11.33 -37.83 4.05
CA GLU A 440 -12.38 -37.16 3.28
C GLU A 440 -11.79 -36.23 2.20
N LEU A 441 -10.74 -35.47 2.52
CA LEU A 441 -10.05 -34.62 1.55
C LEU A 441 -9.28 -35.40 0.47
N GLU A 442 -8.71 -36.57 0.78
CA GLU A 442 -8.02 -37.43 -0.19
C GLU A 442 -8.98 -38.20 -1.09
N GLN A 443 -10.14 -38.61 -0.56
CA GLN A 443 -11.23 -39.11 -1.40
C GLN A 443 -11.74 -38.04 -2.36
N ILE A 444 -11.82 -36.78 -1.92
CA ILE A 444 -12.19 -35.64 -2.78
C ILE A 444 -11.05 -35.28 -3.75
N ARG A 445 -9.77 -35.31 -3.33
CA ARG A 445 -8.60 -35.06 -4.21
C ARG A 445 -8.44 -36.12 -5.30
N ALA A 446 -8.78 -37.37 -5.02
CA ALA A 446 -8.76 -38.41 -6.04
C ALA A 446 -9.81 -38.15 -7.14
N GLN A 447 -10.88 -37.41 -6.87
CA GLN A 447 -11.87 -37.05 -7.89
C GLN A 447 -11.49 -35.85 -8.76
N ASN A 448 -10.41 -35.11 -8.43
CA ASN A 448 -10.14 -33.82 -9.08
C ASN A 448 -8.82 -33.71 -9.86
N ASN A 449 -8.06 -34.78 -10.12
CA ASN A 449 -6.93 -34.66 -11.08
C ASN A 449 -6.49 -35.96 -11.77
N VAL A 450 -7.18 -36.38 -12.85
CA VAL A 450 -6.61 -37.19 -13.95
C VAL A 450 -7.30 -36.85 -15.29
N VAL A 451 -6.54 -36.21 -16.18
CA VAL A 451 -6.69 -36.15 -17.66
C VAL A 451 -6.74 -37.59 -18.23
N PRO A 452 -7.54 -38.02 -19.27
CA PRO A 452 -7.34 -37.64 -20.69
C PRO A 452 -8.52 -37.79 -21.72
N LEU A 453 -8.26 -37.26 -22.92
CA LEU A 453 -8.57 -37.71 -24.32
C LEU A 453 -9.33 -39.07 -24.45
N GLN A 454 -10.22 -39.34 -25.41
CA GLN A 454 -10.54 -38.76 -26.72
C GLN A 454 -11.82 -39.45 -27.29
N ASP A 455 -12.50 -38.72 -28.19
CA ASP A 455 -13.27 -39.17 -29.37
C ASP A 455 -14.66 -39.85 -29.31
N GLN A 456 -15.54 -39.22 -30.11
CA GLN A 456 -16.53 -39.77 -31.06
C GLN A 456 -17.67 -40.67 -30.58
N ALA A 457 -18.90 -40.13 -30.62
CA ALA A 457 -19.94 -40.52 -31.58
C ALA A 457 -20.97 -39.38 -31.72
#